data_AF-A0A968Z9V1-F1
#
_entry.id   AF-A0A968Z9V1-F1
#
_cell.length_a   1.000
_cell.length_b   1.000
_cell.length_c   1.000
_cell.angle_alpha   90.00
_cell.angle_beta   90.00
_cell.angle_gamma   90.00
#
_symmetry.space_group_name_H-M   'P 1'
#
loop_
_entity.id
_entity.type
_entity.pdbx_description
1 polymer ?
#
loop_
_entity_poly.entity_id
_entity_poly.type
_entity_poly.pdbx_seq_one_letter_code
_entity_poly.pdbx_strand_id
1 'polypeptide(L)'
;MIKFFLPVTTVLLTLLPFASIQAQIVPDSSLPEPTIVEPGRGNTVEIKGGTRPDSGQNLFHSFREFSVLEAQIAHFNNAIDVQNIFARVTGGSISNIEGTIKAHSSANLFY
;
A
#
# COMPACT_ATOMS: atom_id res chain seq x y z
N MET A 1 -59.68 -15.34 -32.67
CA MET A 1 -58.27 -14.93 -32.81
C MET A 1 -57.65 -14.92 -31.42
N ILE A 2 -56.74 -15.85 -31.13
CA ILE A 2 -56.03 -15.96 -29.84
C ILE A 2 -54.79 -15.06 -29.92
N LYS A 3 -54.66 -14.07 -29.04
CA LYS A 3 -53.46 -13.22 -28.95
C LYS A 3 -52.57 -13.75 -27.82
N PHE A 4 -51.44 -14.35 -28.18
CA PHE A 4 -50.36 -14.66 -27.24
C PHE A 4 -49.54 -13.39 -26.99
N PHE A 5 -49.47 -12.95 -25.73
CA PHE A 5 -48.56 -11.89 -25.29
C PHE A 5 -47.37 -12.55 -24.58
N LEU A 6 -46.17 -12.42 -25.14
CA LEU A 6 -44.91 -12.74 -24.47
C LEU A 6 -44.41 -11.47 -23.75
N PRO A 7 -44.09 -11.52 -22.44
CA PRO A 7 -43.52 -10.37 -21.77
C PRO A 7 -42.05 -10.23 -22.18
N VAL A 8 -41.73 -9.15 -22.89
CA VAL A 8 -40.34 -8.73 -23.12
C VAL A 8 -39.78 -8.32 -21.77
N THR A 9 -38.95 -9.16 -21.17
CA THR A 9 -38.29 -8.84 -19.91
C THR A 9 -37.04 -8.04 -20.23
N THR A 10 -37.11 -6.72 -20.13
CA THR A 10 -35.95 -5.85 -20.28
C THR A 10 -34.98 -6.10 -19.13
N VAL A 11 -33.84 -6.72 -19.41
CA VAL A 11 -32.74 -6.83 -18.44
C VAL A 11 -32.06 -5.45 -18.37
N LEU A 12 -32.30 -4.73 -17.28
CA LEU A 12 -31.62 -3.48 -16.98
C LEU A 12 -30.20 -3.80 -16.49
N LEU A 13 -29.21 -3.70 -17.38
CA LEU A 13 -27.79 -3.86 -17.03
C LEU A 13 -27.33 -2.60 -16.28
N THR A 14 -27.29 -2.68 -14.94
CA THR A 14 -26.79 -1.59 -14.10
C THR A 14 -25.27 -1.53 -14.17
N LEU A 15 -24.71 -0.44 -14.70
CA LEU A 15 -23.29 -0.13 -14.52
C LEU A 15 -23.08 0.32 -13.07
N LEU A 16 -22.53 -0.55 -12.23
CA LEU A 16 -22.05 -0.14 -10.91
C LEU A 16 -20.80 0.74 -11.09
N PRO A 17 -20.74 1.93 -10.45
CA PRO A 17 -19.52 2.73 -10.45
C PRO A 17 -18.44 1.98 -9.68
N PHE A 18 -17.31 1.72 -10.33
CA PHE A 18 -16.11 1.25 -9.65
C PHE A 18 -15.57 2.41 -8.81
N ALA A 19 -15.75 2.36 -7.49
CA ALA A 19 -15.00 3.23 -6.59
C ALA A 19 -13.53 2.86 -6.71
N SER A 20 -12.69 3.79 -7.17
CA SER A 20 -11.24 3.61 -7.09
C SER A 20 -10.85 3.59 -5.61
N ILE A 21 -10.44 2.43 -5.11
CA ILE A 21 -9.70 2.37 -3.84
C ILE A 21 -8.34 3.01 -4.12
N GLN A 22 -8.15 4.25 -3.68
CA GLN A 22 -6.84 4.87 -3.70
C GLN A 22 -5.97 4.15 -2.68
N ALA A 23 -4.89 3.52 -3.14
CA ALA A 23 -3.88 2.95 -2.25
C ALA A 23 -3.28 4.09 -1.42
N GLN A 24 -3.31 3.94 -0.09
CA GLN A 24 -2.87 4.95 0.87
C GLN A 24 -1.36 4.92 1.12
N ILE A 25 -0.68 3.85 0.67
CA ILE A 25 0.76 3.68 0.70
C ILE A 25 1.22 3.58 -0.75
N VAL A 26 1.90 4.60 -1.23
CA VAL A 26 2.34 4.69 -2.62
C VAL A 26 3.82 5.05 -2.67
N PRO A 27 4.69 4.19 -3.23
CA PRO A 27 6.10 4.50 -3.35
C PRO A 27 6.32 5.64 -4.34
N ASP A 28 7.42 6.35 -4.20
CA ASP A 28 7.97 7.18 -5.27
C ASP A 28 9.20 6.51 -5.91
N SER A 29 9.75 7.14 -6.94
CA SER A 29 10.88 6.63 -7.71
C SER A 29 12.17 7.44 -7.50
N SER A 30 12.33 8.09 -6.35
CA SER A 30 13.45 9.02 -6.07
C SER A 30 14.68 8.34 -5.46
N LEU A 31 14.59 7.07 -5.12
CA LEU A 31 15.68 6.27 -4.56
C LEU A 31 16.37 5.43 -5.65
N PRO A 32 17.70 5.18 -5.55
CA PRO A 32 18.42 4.29 -6.47
C PRO A 32 17.80 2.89 -6.55
N GLU A 33 17.56 2.27 -5.39
CA GLU A 33 16.75 1.05 -5.27
C GLU A 33 15.36 1.46 -4.75
N PRO A 34 14.30 1.24 -5.56
CA PRO A 34 12.98 1.76 -5.26
C PRO A 34 12.32 1.02 -4.10
N THR A 35 11.38 1.70 -3.44
CA THR A 35 10.47 1.06 -2.51
C THR A 35 9.41 0.28 -3.28
N ILE A 36 9.17 -0.96 -2.84
CA ILE A 36 8.17 -1.84 -3.44
C ILE A 36 7.04 -2.01 -2.43
N VAL A 37 5.80 -1.80 -2.87
CA VAL A 37 4.61 -1.92 -2.03
C VAL A 37 3.70 -2.97 -2.65
N GLU A 38 3.40 -4.03 -1.89
CA GLU A 38 2.64 -5.20 -2.36
C GLU A 38 1.56 -5.60 -1.35
N PRO A 39 0.44 -6.19 -1.80
CA PRO A 39 -0.52 -6.82 -0.89
C PRO A 39 0.12 -7.98 -0.13
N GLY A 40 -0.06 -7.99 1.20
CA GLY A 40 0.32 -9.08 2.08
C GLY A 40 -0.86 -10.01 2.39
N ARG A 41 -0.72 -10.80 3.47
CA ARG A 41 -1.84 -11.62 3.98
C ARG A 41 -2.82 -10.75 4.77
N GLY A 42 -4.12 -10.94 4.53
CA GLY A 42 -5.17 -10.22 5.23
C GLY A 42 -5.12 -8.72 4.97
N ASN A 43 -5.05 -7.93 6.04
CA ASN A 43 -4.97 -6.47 6.05
C ASN A 43 -3.53 -5.93 5.98
N THR A 44 -2.55 -6.79 5.70
CA THR A 44 -1.14 -6.40 5.64
C THR A 44 -0.78 -5.85 4.25
N VAL A 45 -0.03 -4.75 4.24
CA VAL A 45 0.71 -4.23 3.11
C VAL A 45 2.19 -4.50 3.37
N GLU A 46 2.82 -5.23 2.46
CA GLU A 46 4.24 -5.55 2.51
C GLU A 46 5.03 -4.42 1.84
N ILE A 47 6.02 -3.89 2.56
CA ILE A 47 6.94 -2.87 2.10
C ILE A 47 8.32 -3.53 1.99
N LYS A 48 8.83 -3.58 0.76
CA LYS A 48 10.07 -4.28 0.38
C LYS A 48 10.99 -3.36 -0.42
N GLY A 49 12.15 -3.89 -0.83
CA GLY A 49 13.15 -3.15 -1.59
C GLY A 49 13.74 -2.03 -0.74
N GLY A 50 13.85 -0.84 -1.31
CA GLY A 50 14.47 0.32 -0.67
C GLY A 50 15.99 0.34 -0.86
N THR A 51 16.56 1.52 -0.64
CA THR A 51 18.00 1.76 -0.84
C THR A 51 18.76 1.47 0.43
N ARG A 52 19.76 0.59 0.33
CA ARG A 52 20.64 0.20 1.43
C ARG A 52 22.10 0.42 1.00
N PRO A 53 22.64 1.64 1.16
CA PRO A 53 24.00 1.97 0.70
C PRO A 53 25.02 1.02 1.32
N ASP A 54 25.93 0.50 0.49
CA ASP A 54 27.02 -0.41 0.88
C ASP A 54 26.57 -1.65 1.66
N SER A 55 25.30 -2.07 1.53
CA SER A 55 24.69 -3.09 2.40
C SER A 55 24.82 -2.79 3.90
N GLY A 56 24.96 -1.51 4.27
CA GLY A 56 25.13 -1.05 5.65
C GLY A 56 23.87 -1.20 6.51
N GLN A 57 23.85 -0.63 7.71
CA GLN A 57 22.79 -0.93 8.69
C GLN A 57 21.53 -0.04 8.56
N ASN A 58 21.53 0.86 7.58
CA ASN A 58 20.44 1.81 7.32
C ASN A 58 19.75 1.46 6.01
N LEU A 59 18.43 1.33 6.05
CA LEU A 59 17.57 1.08 4.91
C LEU A 59 16.65 2.29 4.69
N PHE A 60 16.58 2.78 3.47
CA PHE A 60 15.81 3.96 3.11
C PHE A 60 14.63 3.56 2.21
N HIS A 61 13.44 4.03 2.57
CA HIS A 61 12.22 3.93 1.78
C HIS A 61 11.69 5.33 1.46
N SER A 62 11.04 5.47 0.31
CA SER A 62 10.50 6.74 -0.16
C SER A 62 9.10 6.54 -0.74
N PHE A 63 8.18 7.34 -0.24
CA PHE A 63 6.77 7.27 -0.57
C PHE A 63 6.29 8.61 -1.10
N ARG A 64 5.44 8.60 -2.12
CA ARG A 64 4.66 9.77 -2.47
C ARG A 64 3.55 9.99 -1.44
N GLU A 65 2.89 8.93 -1.02
CA GLU A 65 1.81 8.95 -0.04
C GLU A 65 2.03 7.81 0.97
N PHE A 66 1.85 8.08 2.26
CA PHE A 66 2.00 7.09 3.31
C PHE A 66 0.97 7.32 4.41
N SER A 67 -0.20 6.70 4.28
CA SER A 67 -1.21 6.60 5.34
C SER A 67 -1.47 5.14 5.64
N VAL A 68 -1.66 4.82 6.91
CA VAL A 68 -1.93 3.46 7.38
C VAL A 68 -3.30 3.48 8.02
N LEU A 69 -4.28 2.91 7.30
CA LEU A 69 -5.69 2.95 7.72
C LEU A 69 -5.94 2.11 8.97
N GLU A 70 -7.08 2.35 9.62
CA GLU A 70 -7.52 1.52 10.75
C GLU A 70 -7.50 0.04 10.36
N ALA A 71 -6.99 -0.79 11.28
CA ALA A 71 -6.76 -2.21 11.09
C ALA A 71 -5.81 -2.57 9.93
N GLN A 72 -5.20 -1.64 9.18
CA GLN A 72 -4.16 -1.96 8.22
C GLN A 72 -2.82 -2.21 8.93
N ILE A 73 -1.99 -3.10 8.37
CA ILE A 73 -0.62 -3.32 8.85
C ILE A 73 0.35 -2.94 7.73
N ALA A 74 1.14 -1.90 7.91
CA ALA A 74 2.30 -1.61 7.08
C ALA A 74 3.52 -2.39 7.62
N HIS A 75 3.93 -3.43 6.90
CA HIS A 75 5.02 -4.31 7.30
C HIS A 75 6.26 -4.06 6.44
N PHE A 76 7.28 -3.45 7.03
CA PHE A 76 8.60 -3.31 6.43
C PHE A 76 9.34 -4.64 6.54
N ASN A 77 9.45 -5.34 5.42
CA ASN A 77 10.10 -6.65 5.33
C ASN A 77 11.59 -6.48 5.00
N ASN A 78 12.34 -5.97 5.99
CA ASN A 78 13.78 -5.75 5.92
C ASN A 78 14.59 -7.00 6.27
N ALA A 79 15.87 -7.00 5.89
CA ALA A 79 16.82 -8.03 6.34
C ALA A 79 17.12 -7.89 7.85
N ILE A 80 17.52 -8.99 8.49
CA ILE A 80 17.72 -9.08 9.95
C ILE A 80 18.84 -8.17 10.48
N ASP A 81 19.79 -7.82 9.63
CA ASP A 81 20.97 -7.00 9.93
C ASP A 81 20.75 -5.49 9.67
N VAL A 82 19.55 -5.11 9.23
CA VAL A 82 19.12 -3.70 9.20
C VAL A 82 18.80 -3.25 10.62
N GLN A 83 19.46 -2.19 11.08
CA GLN A 83 19.20 -1.60 12.39
C GLN A 83 18.24 -0.42 12.33
N ASN A 84 18.26 0.35 11.24
CA ASN A 84 17.43 1.54 11.10
C ASN A 84 16.74 1.55 9.73
N ILE A 85 15.45 1.88 9.75
CA ILE A 85 14.63 2.09 8.59
C ILE A 85 14.18 3.55 8.60
N PHE A 86 14.48 4.26 7.52
CA PHE A 86 14.05 5.63 7.29
C PHE A 86 13.05 5.64 6.15
N ALA A 87 11.78 5.87 6.47
CA ALA A 87 10.74 6.15 5.50
C ALA A 87 10.60 7.67 5.36
N ARG A 88 10.51 8.18 4.13
CA ARG A 88 10.17 9.59 3.88
C ARG A 88 8.92 9.69 3.02
N VAL A 89 8.14 10.75 3.24
CA VAL A 89 7.01 11.11 2.39
C VAL A 89 7.40 12.34 1.56
N THR A 90 7.29 12.23 0.24
CA THR A 90 7.68 13.28 -0.71
C THR A 90 6.49 14.00 -1.34
N GLY A 91 5.30 13.41 -1.25
CA GLY A 91 4.06 14.10 -1.64
C GLY A 91 3.62 15.13 -0.60
N GLY A 92 2.67 15.97 -0.98
CA GLY A 92 2.09 16.99 -0.10
C GLY A 92 0.89 16.52 0.72
N SER A 93 0.48 15.25 0.58
CA SER A 93 -0.67 14.69 1.29
C SER A 93 -0.32 14.40 2.75
N ILE A 94 -1.25 14.71 3.65
CA ILE A 94 -1.11 14.37 5.08
C ILE A 94 -1.11 12.86 5.25
N SER A 95 -0.19 12.36 6.08
CA SER A 95 -0.15 10.98 6.53
C SER A 95 -1.07 10.77 7.73
N ASN A 96 -2.09 9.94 7.57
CA ASN A 96 -2.99 9.50 8.65
C ASN A 96 -2.58 8.09 9.08
N ILE A 97 -2.22 7.92 10.36
CA ILE A 97 -1.69 6.66 10.90
C ILE A 97 -2.63 6.14 11.98
N GLU A 98 -3.63 5.40 11.54
CA GLU A 98 -4.65 4.78 12.41
C GLU A 98 -4.42 3.27 12.58
N GLY A 99 -3.52 2.70 11.78
CA GLY A 99 -3.17 1.28 11.82
C GLY A 99 -1.82 0.99 12.46
N THR A 100 -1.28 -0.20 12.16
CA THR A 100 -0.01 -0.67 12.70
C THR A 100 1.12 -0.50 11.70
N ILE A 101 2.22 0.10 12.14
CA ILE A 101 3.49 0.07 11.40
C ILE A 101 4.44 -0.87 12.14
N LYS A 102 5.07 -1.80 11.42
CA LYS A 102 6.05 -2.70 12.01
C LYS A 102 7.19 -3.01 11.04
N ALA A 103 8.36 -3.31 11.60
CA ALA A 103 9.52 -3.81 10.88
C ALA A 103 9.69 -5.32 11.07
N HIS A 104 10.45 -5.94 10.18
CA HIS A 104 11.00 -7.27 10.42
C HIS A 104 12.14 -7.14 11.44
N SER A 105 12.17 -8.02 12.44
CA SER A 105 13.11 -7.96 13.57
C SER A 105 12.91 -6.71 14.46
N SER A 106 13.97 -6.25 15.11
CA SER A 106 14.02 -5.17 16.10
C SER A 106 14.54 -3.84 15.53
N ALA A 107 14.48 -3.66 14.21
CA ALA A 107 14.94 -2.43 13.57
C ALA A 107 14.17 -1.20 14.08
N ASN A 108 14.88 -0.12 14.33
CA ASN A 108 14.28 1.19 14.61
C ASN A 108 13.61 1.69 13.33
N LEU A 109 12.42 2.28 13.46
CA LEU A 109 11.66 2.82 12.34
C LEU A 109 11.39 4.31 12.55
N PHE A 110 11.81 5.11 11.57
CA PHE A 110 11.59 6.55 11.50
C PHE A 110 10.77 6.85 10.23
N TYR A 111 9.66 7.58 10.38
CA TYR A 111 8.77 7.97 9.29
C TYR A 111 8.40 9.45 9.42
#